data_AF-A0A8X8XUV1-F1
#
_entry.id   AF-A0A8X8XUV1-F1
#
_cell.length_a   1.000
_cell.length_b   1.000
_cell.length_c   1.000
_cell.angle_alpha   90.00
_cell.angle_beta   90.00
_cell.angle_gamma   90.00
#
_symmetry.space_group_name_H-M   'P 1'
#
loop_
_entity.id
_entity.type
_entity.pdbx_description
1 polymer ?
#
loop_
_entity_poly.entity_id
_entity_poly.type
_entity_poly.pdbx_seq_one_letter_code
_entity_poly.pdbx_strand_id
1 'polypeptide(L)'
;MLFNQEDIQNLSGAKGDDLIRILRELTVVQRKIADLQVELQGRKEDKNVAHLTHVSEMEKKMETLARISTILKDVIQNKDRIIARLQQPYSLDCIPVEAEFQKQFSELLMKAASDYGALTASVADIQWSQNFKEPPTVWGEILRPIPVALASCTRFFEAMTAMRESFAKLQTLRVGHSSHRAMTESDCVIPPAWRNESSLDV
;
A
#
# COMPACT_ATOMS: atom_id res chain seq x y z
N MET A 1 -109.38 0.18 8.99
CA MET A 1 -108.10 -0.52 8.78
C MET A 1 -107.96 -0.84 7.30
N LEU A 2 -107.27 0.01 6.55
CA LEU A 2 -106.65 -0.35 5.27
C LEU A 2 -105.38 0.49 5.20
N PHE A 3 -104.25 -0.10 5.61
CA PHE A 3 -102.94 0.49 5.33
C PHE A 3 -102.72 0.37 3.83
N ASN A 4 -102.55 1.52 3.18
CA ASN A 4 -102.42 1.62 1.73
C ASN A 4 -101.15 0.93 1.25
N GLN A 5 -101.32 0.12 0.20
CA GLN A 5 -100.29 -0.56 -0.58
C GLN A 5 -99.16 0.39 -1.05
N GLU A 6 -99.44 1.69 -1.13
CA GLU A 6 -98.53 2.75 -1.59
C GLU A 6 -97.41 3.07 -0.58
N ASP A 7 -97.64 2.93 0.74
CA ASP A 7 -96.60 3.19 1.76
C ASP A 7 -95.59 2.03 1.85
N ILE A 8 -96.02 0.80 1.56
CA ILE A 8 -95.15 -0.38 1.48
C ILE A 8 -94.32 -0.36 0.19
N GLN A 9 -94.88 0.15 -0.91
CA GLN A 9 -94.17 0.34 -2.19
C GLN A 9 -93.13 1.47 -2.12
N ASN A 10 -93.44 2.59 -1.46
CA ASN A 10 -92.48 3.68 -1.26
C ASN A 10 -91.32 3.30 -0.30
N LEU A 11 -91.60 2.52 0.75
CA LEU A 11 -90.56 2.02 1.66
C LEU A 11 -89.66 0.95 0.99
N SER A 12 -90.24 0.12 0.11
CA SER A 12 -89.50 -0.88 -0.68
C SER A 12 -88.67 -0.26 -1.81
N GLY A 13 -89.13 0.82 -2.42
CA GLY A 13 -88.41 1.56 -3.46
C GLY A 13 -87.14 2.22 -2.92
N ALA A 14 -87.23 2.91 -1.80
CA ALA A 14 -86.08 3.58 -1.18
C ALA A 14 -84.97 2.60 -0.74
N LYS A 15 -85.34 1.40 -0.27
CA LYS A 15 -84.39 0.34 0.12
C LYS A 15 -83.77 -0.36 -1.10
N GLY A 16 -84.50 -0.43 -2.22
CA GLY A 16 -83.98 -0.91 -3.51
C GLY A 16 -83.00 0.07 -4.14
N ASP A 17 -83.29 1.37 -4.08
CA ASP A 17 -82.40 2.42 -4.60
C ASP A 17 -81.08 2.50 -3.82
N ASP A 18 -81.12 2.33 -2.49
CA ASP A 18 -79.91 2.25 -1.67
C ASP A 18 -79.06 1.00 -1.99
N LEU A 19 -79.71 -0.15 -2.20
CA LEU A 19 -79.03 -1.36 -2.65
C LEU A 19 -78.37 -1.18 -4.03
N ILE A 20 -79.06 -0.55 -4.98
CA ILE A 20 -78.51 -0.25 -6.31
C ILE A 20 -77.31 0.70 -6.20
N ARG A 21 -77.38 1.71 -5.33
CA ARG A 21 -76.25 2.62 -5.03
C ARG A 21 -75.06 1.84 -4.47
N ILE A 22 -75.27 1.00 -3.46
CA ILE A 22 -74.21 0.18 -2.85
C ILE A 22 -73.59 -0.78 -3.87
N LEU A 23 -74.40 -1.40 -4.75
CA LEU A 23 -73.89 -2.28 -5.80
C LEU A 23 -73.03 -1.52 -6.83
N ARG A 24 -73.41 -0.30 -7.19
CA ARG A 24 -72.59 0.57 -8.06
C ARG A 24 -71.27 0.95 -7.39
N GLU A 25 -71.33 1.34 -6.11
CA GLU A 25 -70.14 1.65 -5.32
C GLU A 25 -69.21 0.44 -5.19
N LEU A 26 -69.77 -0.73 -4.88
CA LEU A 26 -69.03 -1.99 -4.84
C LEU A 26 -68.37 -2.31 -6.18
N THR A 27 -69.08 -2.09 -7.30
CA THR A 27 -68.52 -2.27 -8.65
C THR A 27 -67.36 -1.31 -8.91
N VAL A 28 -67.46 -0.05 -8.46
CA VAL A 28 -66.39 0.94 -8.56
C VAL A 28 -65.18 0.51 -7.72
N VAL A 29 -65.39 0.04 -6.50
CA VAL A 29 -64.33 -0.44 -5.62
C VAL A 29 -63.67 -1.70 -6.19
N GLN A 30 -64.44 -2.65 -6.72
CA GLN A 30 -63.92 -3.85 -7.38
C GLN A 30 -63.02 -3.49 -8.57
N ARG A 31 -63.41 -2.51 -9.38
CA ARG A 31 -62.57 -2.01 -10.48
C ARG A 31 -61.27 -1.41 -9.97
N LYS A 32 -61.33 -0.55 -8.94
CA LYS A 32 -60.13 0.05 -8.32
C LYS A 32 -59.19 -1.00 -7.73
N ILE A 33 -59.73 -2.08 -7.14
CA ILE A 33 -58.91 -3.18 -6.62
C ILE A 33 -58.20 -3.90 -7.76
N ALA A 34 -58.88 -4.18 -8.87
CA ALA A 34 -58.25 -4.80 -10.04
C ALA A 34 -57.13 -3.91 -10.62
N ASP A 35 -57.37 -2.61 -10.75
CA ASP A 35 -56.37 -1.65 -11.24
C ASP A 35 -55.12 -1.64 -10.33
N LEU A 36 -55.33 -1.58 -9.01
CA LEU A 36 -54.24 -1.63 -8.04
C LEU A 36 -53.47 -2.96 -8.07
N GLN A 37 -54.16 -4.09 -8.27
CA GLN A 37 -53.50 -5.39 -8.40
C GLN A 37 -52.58 -5.45 -9.61
N VAL A 38 -53.01 -4.89 -10.74
CA VAL A 38 -52.18 -4.79 -11.96
C VAL A 38 -50.95 -3.90 -11.71
N GLU A 39 -51.13 -2.74 -11.09
CA GLU A 39 -50.00 -1.84 -10.80
C GLU A 39 -48.98 -2.49 -9.84
N LEU A 40 -49.46 -3.14 -8.79
CA LEU A 40 -48.60 -3.81 -7.80
C LEU A 40 -47.84 -4.97 -8.43
N GLN A 41 -48.49 -5.73 -9.32
CA GLN A 41 -47.85 -6.80 -10.08
C GLN A 41 -46.79 -6.25 -11.04
N GLY A 42 -47.08 -5.16 -11.75
CA GLY A 42 -46.10 -4.49 -12.62
C GLY A 42 -44.87 -4.02 -11.84
N ARG A 43 -45.06 -3.34 -10.70
CA ARG A 43 -43.95 -2.90 -9.83
C ARG A 43 -43.10 -4.06 -9.30
N LYS A 44 -43.73 -5.20 -9.02
CA LYS A 44 -43.04 -6.42 -8.57
C LYS A 44 -42.17 -7.00 -9.68
N GLU A 45 -42.70 -7.06 -10.90
CA GLU A 45 -41.97 -7.52 -12.09
C GLU A 45 -40.81 -6.59 -12.44
N ASP A 46 -41.04 -5.27 -12.42
CA ASP A 46 -40.00 -4.26 -12.63
C ASP A 46 -38.84 -4.42 -11.64
N LYS A 47 -39.15 -4.61 -10.35
CA LYS A 47 -38.11 -4.87 -9.34
C LYS A 47 -37.34 -6.17 -9.60
N ASN A 48 -38.02 -7.21 -10.09
CA ASN A 48 -37.39 -8.48 -10.40
C ASN A 48 -36.39 -8.35 -11.56
N VAL A 49 -36.71 -7.55 -12.58
CA VAL A 49 -35.84 -7.34 -13.75
C VAL A 49 -34.94 -6.12 -13.65
N ALA A 50 -35.03 -5.31 -12.58
CA ALA A 50 -34.27 -4.08 -12.41
C ALA A 50 -32.76 -4.29 -12.57
N HIS A 51 -32.20 -5.36 -11.99
CA HIS A 51 -30.77 -5.66 -12.10
C HIS A 51 -30.25 -5.92 -13.54
N LEU A 52 -31.17 -6.15 -14.50
CA LEU A 52 -30.88 -6.35 -15.92
C LEU A 52 -31.29 -5.16 -16.79
N THR A 53 -32.26 -4.37 -16.35
CA THR A 53 -32.90 -3.31 -17.14
C THR A 53 -32.47 -1.91 -16.70
N HIS A 54 -32.03 -1.74 -15.45
CA HIS A 54 -31.60 -0.44 -14.97
C HIS A 54 -30.26 -0.07 -15.57
N VAL A 55 -30.20 1.10 -16.21
CA VAL A 55 -29.01 1.63 -16.87
C VAL A 55 -27.80 1.65 -15.92
N SER A 56 -27.98 2.05 -14.66
CA SER A 56 -26.89 2.07 -13.67
C SER A 56 -26.28 0.68 -13.39
N GLU A 57 -27.09 -0.39 -13.38
CA GLU A 57 -26.58 -1.75 -13.18
C GLU A 57 -25.85 -2.26 -14.44
N MET A 58 -26.35 -1.89 -15.62
CA MET A 58 -25.68 -2.18 -16.90
C MET A 58 -24.33 -1.43 -17.01
N GLU A 59 -24.28 -0.16 -16.59
CA GLU A 59 -23.06 0.65 -16.57
C GLU A 59 -21.99 0.04 -15.64
N LYS A 60 -22.35 -0.37 -14.42
CA LYS A 60 -21.43 -1.07 -13.52
C LYS A 60 -20.87 -2.35 -14.12
N LYS A 61 -21.72 -3.15 -14.78
CA LYS A 61 -21.31 -4.37 -15.47
C LYS A 61 -20.37 -4.07 -16.64
N MET A 62 -20.69 -3.02 -17.43
CA MET A 62 -19.84 -2.57 -18.53
C MET A 62 -18.47 -2.09 -18.03
N GLU A 63 -18.41 -1.32 -16.95
CA GLU A 63 -17.16 -0.89 -16.33
C GLU A 63 -16.32 -2.08 -15.85
N THR A 64 -16.99 -3.06 -15.21
CA THR A 64 -16.32 -4.28 -14.74
C THR A 64 -15.74 -5.08 -15.91
N LEU A 65 -16.50 -5.24 -17.00
CA LEU A 65 -16.04 -5.91 -18.21
C LEU A 65 -14.90 -5.16 -18.89
N ALA A 66 -14.96 -3.83 -18.96
CA ALA A 66 -13.89 -3.00 -19.52
C ALA A 66 -12.59 -3.13 -18.71
N ARG A 67 -12.71 -3.16 -17.37
CA ARG A 67 -11.58 -3.39 -16.46
C ARG A 67 -10.95 -4.76 -16.68
N ILE A 68 -11.76 -5.82 -16.71
CA ILE A 68 -11.28 -7.19 -16.96
C ILE A 68 -10.62 -7.29 -18.34
N SER A 69 -11.23 -6.68 -19.36
CA SER A 69 -10.68 -6.66 -20.73
C SER A 69 -9.31 -5.99 -20.80
N THR A 70 -9.13 -4.88 -20.08
CA THR A 70 -7.85 -4.17 -19.98
C THR A 70 -6.78 -5.06 -19.34
N ILE A 71 -7.10 -5.66 -18.19
CA ILE A 71 -6.18 -6.58 -17.49
C ILE A 71 -5.77 -7.74 -18.41
N LEU A 72 -6.74 -8.35 -19.11
CA LEU A 72 -6.45 -9.48 -19.98
C LEU A 72 -5.57 -9.08 -21.17
N LYS A 73 -5.79 -7.89 -21.73
CA LYS A 73 -4.93 -7.34 -22.79
C LYS A 73 -3.49 -7.16 -22.31
N ASP A 74 -3.29 -6.65 -21.11
CA ASP A 74 -1.96 -6.47 -20.51
C ASP A 74 -1.26 -7.82 -20.29
N VAL A 75 -1.99 -8.83 -19.80
CA VAL A 75 -1.47 -10.20 -19.62
C VAL A 75 -1.03 -10.80 -20.95
N ILE A 76 -1.82 -10.64 -22.01
CA ILE A 76 -1.48 -11.13 -23.35
C ILE A 76 -0.23 -10.45 -23.88
N GLN A 77 -0.17 -9.11 -23.82
CA GLN A 77 1.00 -8.35 -24.26
C GLN A 77 2.27 -8.74 -23.49
N ASN A 78 2.16 -8.96 -22.18
CA ASN A 78 3.28 -9.40 -21.36
C ASN A 78 3.75 -10.81 -21.76
N LYS A 79 2.81 -11.73 -22.03
CA LYS A 79 3.14 -13.07 -22.51
C LYS A 79 3.88 -13.03 -23.85
N ASP A 80 3.39 -12.24 -24.81
CA ASP A 80 4.02 -12.09 -26.12
C ASP A 80 5.43 -11.51 -26.02
N ARG A 81 5.64 -10.55 -25.10
CA ARG A 81 6.97 -10.02 -24.79
C ARG A 81 7.91 -11.10 -24.25
N ILE A 82 7.44 -11.95 -23.33
CA ILE A 82 8.25 -13.04 -22.76
C ILE A 82 8.57 -14.07 -23.85
N ILE A 83 7.60 -14.47 -24.66
CA ILE A 83 7.79 -15.38 -25.79
C ILE A 83 8.84 -14.83 -26.74
N ALA A 84 8.74 -13.56 -27.14
CA ALA A 84 9.72 -12.92 -28.01
C ALA A 84 11.13 -12.95 -27.41
N ARG A 85 11.27 -12.71 -26.10
CA ARG A 85 12.56 -12.80 -25.41
C ARG A 85 13.13 -14.21 -25.34
N LEU A 86 12.28 -15.22 -25.17
CA LEU A 86 12.70 -16.63 -25.13
C LEU A 86 13.03 -17.16 -26.52
N GLN A 87 12.37 -16.64 -27.56
CA GLN A 87 12.60 -17.01 -28.96
C GLN A 87 13.75 -16.24 -29.61
N GLN A 88 14.25 -15.16 -28.99
CA GLN A 88 15.46 -14.51 -29.45
C GLN A 88 16.58 -15.56 -29.50
N PRO A 89 17.25 -15.74 -30.66
CA PRO A 89 18.36 -16.67 -30.75
C PRO A 89 19.39 -16.27 -29.70
N TYR A 90 19.70 -17.19 -28.78
CA TYR A 90 20.67 -16.99 -27.73
C TYR A 90 21.95 -16.38 -28.34
N SER A 91 22.47 -15.32 -27.72
CA SER A 91 23.74 -14.70 -28.14
C SER A 91 24.81 -15.78 -28.29
N LEU A 92 25.66 -15.68 -29.33
CA LEU A 92 26.63 -16.72 -29.73
C LEU A 92 27.59 -17.18 -28.61
N ASP A 93 27.80 -16.39 -27.56
CA ASP A 93 28.73 -16.70 -26.47
C ASP A 93 28.06 -17.50 -25.33
N CYS A 94 27.25 -18.50 -25.68
CA CYS A 94 26.70 -19.43 -24.72
C CYS A 94 27.48 -20.75 -24.80
N ILE A 95 27.96 -21.24 -23.64
CA ILE A 95 28.48 -22.60 -23.53
C ILE A 95 27.25 -23.52 -23.42
N PRO A 96 26.97 -24.38 -24.41
CA PRO A 96 25.87 -25.33 -24.29
C PRO A 96 26.20 -26.32 -23.18
N VAL A 97 25.27 -26.51 -22.25
CA VAL A 97 25.40 -27.44 -21.13
C VAL A 97 24.14 -28.28 -21.06
N GLU A 98 24.29 -29.60 -21.12
CA GLU A 98 23.20 -30.55 -20.99
C GLU A 98 22.50 -30.35 -19.64
N ALA A 99 21.18 -30.53 -19.61
CA ALA A 99 20.36 -30.25 -18.43
C ALA A 99 20.83 -30.99 -17.17
N GLU A 100 21.39 -32.19 -17.33
CA GLU A 100 21.94 -33.01 -16.24
C GLU A 100 23.21 -32.41 -15.60
N PHE A 101 23.97 -31.60 -16.33
CA PHE A 101 25.22 -30.98 -15.86
C PHE A 101 25.08 -29.52 -15.47
N GLN A 102 23.92 -28.88 -15.73
CA GLN A 102 23.72 -27.45 -15.45
C GLN A 102 23.99 -27.07 -14.00
N LYS A 103 23.56 -27.90 -13.04
CA LYS A 103 23.81 -27.65 -11.62
C LYS A 103 25.31 -27.64 -11.32
N GLN A 104 26.01 -28.69 -11.72
CA GLN A 104 27.46 -28.85 -11.50
C GLN A 104 28.26 -27.74 -12.19
N PHE A 105 27.85 -27.35 -13.40
CA PHE A 105 28.45 -26.26 -14.14
C PHE A 105 28.27 -24.91 -13.45
N SER A 106 27.07 -24.62 -12.92
CA SER A 106 26.82 -23.40 -12.16
C SER A 106 27.63 -23.33 -10.87
N GLU A 107 27.77 -24.45 -10.16
CA GLU A 107 28.61 -24.57 -8.96
C GLU A 107 30.08 -24.35 -9.30
N LEU A 108 30.55 -24.94 -10.40
CA LEU A 108 31.92 -24.75 -10.90
C LEU A 108 32.20 -23.29 -11.27
N LEU A 109 31.28 -22.62 -11.97
CA LEU A 109 31.40 -21.21 -12.32
C LEU A 109 31.52 -20.32 -11.08
N MET A 110 30.66 -20.55 -10.08
CA MET A 110 30.71 -19.79 -8.82
C MET A 110 32.05 -20.00 -8.09
N LYS A 111 32.54 -21.24 -8.07
CA LYS A 111 33.84 -21.56 -7.47
C LYS A 111 34.99 -20.91 -8.23
N ALA A 112 35.01 -21.03 -9.56
CA ALA A 112 36.04 -20.44 -10.41
C ALA A 112 36.08 -18.91 -10.28
N ALA A 113 34.93 -18.25 -10.21
CA ALA A 113 34.86 -16.80 -9.99
C ALA A 113 35.43 -16.39 -8.62
N SER A 114 35.10 -17.15 -7.57
CA SER A 114 35.65 -16.92 -6.22
C SER A 114 37.18 -17.13 -6.20
N ASP A 115 37.66 -18.22 -6.78
CA ASP A 115 39.08 -18.57 -6.83
C ASP A 115 39.87 -17.52 -7.63
N TYR A 116 39.30 -17.02 -8.74
CA TYR A 116 39.90 -15.94 -9.51
C TYR A 116 39.98 -14.62 -8.73
N GLY A 117 38.95 -14.30 -7.94
CA GLY A 117 38.98 -13.14 -7.04
C GLY A 117 40.08 -13.25 -5.97
N ALA A 118 40.21 -14.42 -5.34
CA ALA A 118 41.26 -14.70 -4.35
C ALA A 118 42.67 -14.66 -4.97
N LEU A 119 42.82 -15.19 -6.18
CA LEU A 119 44.08 -15.13 -6.92
C LEU A 119 44.46 -13.69 -7.26
N THR A 120 43.50 -12.88 -7.70
CA THR A 120 43.72 -11.45 -8.01
C THR A 120 44.17 -10.68 -6.76
N ALA A 121 43.53 -10.92 -5.62
CA ALA A 121 43.94 -10.32 -4.34
C ALA A 121 45.36 -10.74 -3.94
N SER A 122 45.68 -12.04 -4.06
CA SER A 122 47.01 -12.56 -3.75
C SER A 122 48.10 -11.98 -4.68
N VAL A 123 47.81 -11.80 -5.97
CA VAL A 123 48.71 -11.13 -6.91
C VAL A 123 48.92 -9.67 -6.53
N ALA A 124 47.86 -8.97 -6.13
CA ALA A 124 47.96 -7.60 -5.65
C ALA A 124 48.81 -7.50 -4.37
N ASP A 125 48.64 -8.43 -3.42
CA ASP A 125 49.44 -8.50 -2.19
C ASP A 125 50.93 -8.76 -2.49
N ILE A 126 51.22 -9.66 -3.44
CA ILE A 126 52.59 -9.92 -3.91
C ILE A 126 53.17 -8.66 -4.56
N GLN A 127 52.43 -8.00 -5.45
CA GLN A 127 52.87 -6.74 -6.06
C GLN A 127 53.11 -5.64 -5.02
N TRP A 128 52.24 -5.53 -4.02
CA TRP A 128 52.42 -4.62 -2.90
C TRP A 128 53.72 -4.93 -2.15
N SER A 129 53.96 -6.20 -1.81
CA SER A 129 55.18 -6.63 -1.12
C SER A 129 56.46 -6.41 -1.93
N GLN A 130 56.41 -6.53 -3.25
CA GLN A 130 57.54 -6.25 -4.15
C GLN A 130 57.84 -4.76 -4.27
N ASN A 131 56.80 -3.93 -4.21
CA ASN A 131 56.94 -2.47 -4.28
C ASN A 131 57.31 -1.84 -2.94
N PHE A 132 57.07 -2.54 -1.83
CA PHE A 132 57.42 -2.10 -0.48
C PHE A 132 58.90 -2.35 -0.22
N LYS A 133 59.69 -1.28 -0.16
CA LYS A 133 61.16 -1.35 -0.06
C LYS A 133 61.67 -1.23 1.37
N GLU A 134 60.82 -0.82 2.32
CA GLU A 134 61.23 -0.67 3.72
C GLU A 134 61.35 -2.01 4.43
N PRO A 135 62.44 -2.25 5.18
CA PRO A 135 62.64 -3.50 5.90
C PRO A 135 61.60 -3.69 7.03
N PRO A 136 61.29 -4.94 7.43
CA PRO A 136 60.34 -5.27 8.51
C PRO A 136 60.61 -4.56 9.85
N THR A 137 61.84 -4.08 10.06
CA THR A 137 62.25 -3.33 11.25
C THR A 137 61.56 -1.97 11.38
N VAL A 138 61.14 -1.34 10.29
CA VAL A 138 60.50 0.00 10.28
C VAL A 138 58.98 -0.09 10.42
N TRP A 139 58.40 -1.29 10.28
CA TRP A 139 56.94 -1.50 10.32
C TRP A 139 56.33 -1.09 11.65
N GLY A 140 57.05 -1.31 12.75
CA GLY A 140 56.61 -0.89 14.08
C GLY A 140 56.39 0.62 14.19
N GLU A 141 57.18 1.42 13.47
CA GLU A 141 57.03 2.88 13.44
C GLU A 141 55.93 3.31 12.47
N ILE A 142 55.85 2.68 11.31
CA ILE A 142 54.82 2.96 10.29
C ILE A 142 53.42 2.61 10.79
N LEU A 143 53.27 1.52 11.54
CA LEU A 143 51.98 1.05 12.06
C LEU A 143 51.58 1.70 13.39
N ARG A 144 52.52 2.30 14.13
CA ARG A 144 52.28 2.95 15.44
C ARG A 144 51.09 3.95 15.42
N PRO A 145 50.88 4.77 14.37
CA PRO A 145 49.76 5.71 14.34
C PRO A 145 48.37 5.04 14.35
N ILE A 146 48.24 3.80 13.84
CA ILE A 146 46.93 3.14 13.69
C ILE A 146 46.29 2.81 15.05
N PRO A 147 46.97 2.09 15.98
CA PRO A 147 46.42 1.87 17.32
C PRO A 147 46.19 3.17 18.11
N VAL A 148 47.03 4.18 17.91
CA VAL A 148 46.89 5.49 18.56
C VAL A 148 45.61 6.20 18.08
N ALA A 149 45.38 6.23 16.78
CA ALA A 149 44.16 6.79 16.20
C ALA A 149 42.91 6.03 16.68
N LEU A 150 42.94 4.68 16.66
CA LEU A 150 41.83 3.86 17.17
C LEU A 150 41.54 4.12 18.64
N ALA A 151 42.56 4.16 19.49
CA ALA A 151 42.39 4.48 20.91
C ALA A 151 41.83 5.89 21.13
N SER A 152 42.19 6.86 20.29
CA SER A 152 41.63 8.20 20.34
C SER A 152 40.16 8.23 19.94
N CYS A 153 39.76 7.51 18.90
CA CYS A 153 38.37 7.36 18.47
C CYS A 153 37.52 6.70 19.57
N THR A 154 38.03 5.65 20.20
CA THR A 154 37.34 4.98 21.32
C THR A 154 37.14 5.92 22.49
N ARG A 155 38.18 6.64 22.92
CA ARG A 155 38.07 7.63 24.01
C ARG A 155 37.08 8.76 23.69
N PHE A 156 37.08 9.23 22.44
CA PHE A 156 36.12 10.25 22.00
C PHE A 156 34.68 9.73 22.06
N PHE A 157 34.45 8.49 21.59
CA PHE A 157 33.14 7.85 21.66
C PHE A 157 32.66 7.64 23.11
N GLU A 158 33.55 7.21 24.00
CA GLU A 158 33.27 7.08 25.43
C GLU A 158 32.89 8.42 26.06
N ALA A 159 33.65 9.48 25.76
CA ALA A 159 33.37 10.83 26.24
C ALA A 159 32.02 11.35 25.75
N MET A 160 31.70 11.15 24.47
CA MET A 160 30.40 11.50 23.89
C MET A 160 29.25 10.73 24.53
N THR A 161 29.47 9.44 24.82
CA THR A 161 28.48 8.60 25.50
C THR A 161 28.24 9.06 26.94
N ALA A 162 29.31 9.34 27.69
CA ALA A 162 29.22 9.86 29.05
C ALA A 162 28.54 11.25 29.11
N MET A 163 28.80 12.11 28.12
CA MET A 163 28.13 13.41 27.99
C MET A 163 26.63 13.25 27.77
N ARG A 164 26.23 12.34 26.87
CA ARG A 164 24.82 12.02 26.61
C ARG A 164 24.12 11.48 27.86
N GLU A 165 24.76 10.58 28.60
CA GLU A 165 24.21 10.05 29.86
C GLU A 165 24.06 11.13 30.93
N SER A 166 25.01 12.06 31.02
CA SER A 166 24.96 13.20 31.94
C SER A 166 23.78 14.13 31.60
N PHE A 167 23.58 14.41 30.31
CA PHE A 167 22.45 15.21 29.85
C PHE A 167 21.11 14.52 30.13
N ALA A 168 21.02 13.20 29.91
CA ALA A 168 19.83 12.42 30.26
C ALA A 168 19.50 12.49 31.76
N LYS A 169 20.51 12.37 32.64
CA LYS A 169 20.36 12.54 34.10
C LYS A 169 19.89 13.95 34.48
N LEU A 170 20.38 14.99 33.80
CA LEU A 170 19.92 16.36 34.05
C LEU A 170 18.46 16.57 33.61
N GLN A 171 18.05 15.96 32.50
CA GLN A 171 16.67 16.03 32.04
C GLN A 171 15.69 15.36 33.01
N THR A 172 16.02 14.20 33.57
CA THR A 172 15.17 13.54 34.56
C THR A 172 15.03 14.35 35.85
N LEU A 173 16.10 15.00 36.31
CA LEU A 173 16.06 15.92 37.46
C LEU A 173 15.21 17.17 37.20
N ARG A 174 15.27 17.72 35.97
CA ARG A 174 14.45 18.86 35.53
C ARG A 174 12.97 18.51 35.50
N VAL A 175 12.61 17.31 35.04
CA VAL A 175 11.21 16.86 34.99
C VAL A 175 10.66 16.54 36.38
N GLY A 176 11.51 16.07 37.31
CA GLY A 176 11.11 15.78 38.70
C GLY A 176 10.87 17.01 39.61
N HIS A 177 11.30 18.21 39.22
CA HIS A 177 11.17 19.45 40.02
C HIS A 177 10.15 20.47 39.47
N SER A 178 9.33 20.11 38.48
CA SER A 178 8.27 21.00 37.96
C SER A 178 7.02 21.05 38.83
N SER A 179 7.19 21.15 40.15
CA SER A 179 6.15 21.61 41.07
C SER A 179 6.82 22.23 42.31
N HIS A 180 7.57 23.32 42.11
CA HIS A 180 7.62 24.48 43.01
C HIS A 180 8.71 25.46 42.56
N ARG A 181 8.31 26.74 42.52
CA ARG A 181 9.09 27.99 42.44
C ARG A 181 9.41 28.56 41.05
N ALA A 182 8.56 29.53 40.71
CA ALA A 182 8.90 30.75 40.01
C ALA A 182 9.99 31.56 40.75
N MET A 183 10.70 32.38 39.96
CA MET A 183 11.65 33.46 40.32
C MET A 183 12.97 32.95 40.92
N THR A 184 14.18 33.30 40.46
CA THR A 184 14.74 34.54 39.88
C THR A 184 16.07 34.23 39.15
N GLU A 185 16.40 35.05 38.14
CA GLU A 185 17.71 35.40 37.53
C GLU A 185 18.93 34.47 37.72
N SER A 186 19.47 33.99 36.60
CA SER A 186 20.90 33.70 36.47
C SER A 186 21.32 33.77 34.99
N ASP A 187 22.20 34.72 34.68
CA ASP A 187 22.77 35.00 33.36
C ASP A 187 23.58 33.82 32.84
N CYS A 188 22.98 33.02 31.95
CA CYS A 188 23.71 32.08 31.10
C CYS A 188 23.88 32.70 29.71
N VAL A 189 25.03 33.32 29.48
CA VAL A 189 25.47 33.79 28.16
C VAL A 189 25.61 32.59 27.22
N ILE A 190 24.85 32.63 26.12
CA ILE A 190 24.94 31.68 25.00
C ILE A 190 26.22 31.98 24.22
N PRO A 191 27.14 31.01 23.99
CA PRO A 191 28.26 31.20 23.07
C PRO A 191 27.73 31.37 21.64
N PRO A 192 28.27 32.30 20.83
CA PRO A 192 27.70 32.61 19.53
C PRO A 192 27.80 31.41 18.57
N ALA A 193 26.75 31.26 17.77
CA ALA A 193 26.67 30.26 16.71
C ALA A 193 27.84 30.44 15.72
N TRP A 194 28.50 29.33 15.40
CA TRP A 194 29.60 29.27 14.46
C TRP A 194 29.09 29.70 13.09
N ARG A 195 29.41 30.94 12.71
CA ARG A 195 29.08 31.46 11.39
C ARG A 195 30.07 30.86 10.41
N ASN A 196 29.59 29.96 9.58
CA ASN A 196 30.31 29.38 8.46
C ASN A 196 30.42 30.47 7.37
N GLU A 197 31.57 31.13 7.26
CA GLU A 197 31.90 31.92 6.07
C GLU A 197 33.14 31.35 5.42
N SER A 198 32.88 30.52 4.41
CA SER A 198 33.76 30.31 3.28
C SER A 198 33.97 31.64 2.55
N SER A 199 35.20 32.15 2.54
CA SER A 199 35.68 32.97 1.43
C SER A 199 37.12 32.59 1.14
N LEU A 200 37.28 31.97 -0.03
CA LEU A 200 38.50 32.01 -0.82
C LEU A 200 38.88 33.48 -1.05
N ASP A 201 40.18 33.79 -1.02
CA ASP A 201 40.84 34.46 -2.15
C ASP A 201 42.37 34.59 -1.93
N VAL A 202 43.09 34.08 -2.95
CA VAL A 202 44.46 34.36 -3.45
C VAL A 202 45.68 34.04 -2.57
#